data_AF-Q6GR60-F1
#
_entry.id   AF-Q6GR60-F1
#
_cell.length_a   1.000
_cell.length_b   1.000
_cell.length_c   1.000
_cell.angle_alpha   90.00
_cell.angle_beta   90.00
_cell.angle_gamma   90.00
#
_symmetry.space_group_name_H-M   'P 1'
#
loop_
_entity.id
_entity.type
_entity.pdbx_description
1 polymer ?
#
loop_
_entity_poly.entity_id
_entity_poly.type
_entity_poly.pdbx_seq_one_letter_code
_entity_poly.pdbx_strand_id
1 'polypeptide(L)'
;MNEAKQALKILQQRYKLFQQQQVTFTTALERCRESALDRIHPVRTLAQVRKYLDVSCNNSTDRRVLTLFLDICSDLVDMCTKLHELQPENAAATALLHACVDLLSPSNDLSGLRAKYPHDVINHLSCDEARNFYGGVISLIPIVLDKLKEAAAELDKPGPQTHRPGSGQKHLEHNETKAANDKEATGVQTVVRQQTRATKKKSYMESLKPAWRPTGRFYTS
;
A
#
# COMPACT_ATOMS: atom_id res chain seq x y z
N MET A 1 -15.15 8.67 -15.57
CA MET A 1 -14.51 7.45 -15.00
C MET A 1 -13.17 7.07 -15.66
N ASN A 2 -13.06 6.89 -16.99
CA ASN A 2 -11.79 6.50 -17.63
C ASN A 2 -10.63 7.50 -17.40
N GLU A 3 -10.93 8.80 -17.47
CA GLU A 3 -9.98 9.87 -17.18
C GLU A 3 -9.44 9.81 -15.74
N ALA A 4 -10.33 9.64 -14.76
CA ALA A 4 -9.95 9.50 -13.35
C ALA A 4 -9.03 8.28 -13.12
N LYS A 5 -9.29 7.16 -13.80
CA LYS A 5 -8.40 5.98 -13.75
C LYS A 5 -7.02 6.27 -14.34
N GLN A 6 -6.96 7.02 -15.44
CA GLN A 6 -5.68 7.41 -16.04
C GLN A 6 -4.90 8.37 -15.14
N ALA A 7 -5.58 9.36 -14.54
CA ALA A 7 -4.98 10.26 -13.57
C ALA A 7 -4.43 9.49 -12.34
N LEU A 8 -5.19 8.51 -11.83
CA LEU A 8 -4.73 7.65 -10.73
C LEU A 8 -3.48 6.84 -11.11
N LYS A 9 -3.38 6.33 -12.35
CA LYS A 9 -2.17 5.64 -12.83
C LYS A 9 -0.95 6.58 -12.88
N ILE A 10 -1.13 7.81 -13.35
CA ILE A 10 -0.06 8.82 -13.37
C ILE A 10 0.40 9.12 -11.94
N LEU A 11 -0.53 9.26 -10.99
CA LEU A 11 -0.22 9.51 -9.59
C LEU A 11 0.55 8.35 -8.96
N GLN A 12 0.19 7.10 -9.28
CA GLN A 12 0.96 5.91 -8.87
C GLN A 12 2.38 5.92 -9.44
N GLN A 13 2.59 6.39 -10.67
CA GLN A 13 3.92 6.52 -11.26
C GLN A 13 4.74 7.61 -10.56
N ARG A 14 4.14 8.75 -10.25
CA ARG A 14 4.79 9.81 -9.43
C ARG A 14 5.19 9.29 -8.07
N TYR A 15 4.33 8.50 -7.42
CA TYR A 15 4.65 7.87 -6.15
C TYR A 15 5.84 6.90 -6.27
N LYS A 16 5.92 6.08 -7.33
CA LYS A 16 7.09 5.21 -7.56
C LYS A 16 8.41 6.01 -7.65
N LEU A 17 8.38 7.16 -8.33
CA LEU A 17 9.53 8.06 -8.38
C LEU A 17 9.88 8.62 -6.99
N PHE A 18 8.88 8.93 -6.16
CA PHE A 18 9.09 9.34 -4.78
C PHE A 18 9.67 8.21 -3.92
N GLN A 19 9.19 6.97 -4.07
CA GLN A 19 9.73 5.80 -3.36
C GLN A 19 11.24 5.62 -3.62
N GLN A 20 11.69 5.81 -4.88
CA GLN A 20 13.11 5.76 -5.22
C GLN A 20 13.93 6.86 -4.52
N GLN A 21 13.31 8.00 -4.20
CA GLN A 21 13.92 9.13 -3.52
C GLN A 21 13.70 9.12 -2.00
N GLN A 22 13.12 8.06 -1.43
CA GLN A 22 12.74 8.04 -0.01
C GLN A 22 13.91 8.30 0.94
N VAL A 23 15.09 7.74 0.66
CA VAL A 23 16.30 8.01 1.46
C VAL A 23 16.73 9.48 1.37
N THR A 24 16.58 10.09 0.19
CA THR A 24 16.85 11.52 0.01
C THR A 24 15.83 12.35 0.79
N PHE A 25 14.55 11.96 0.76
CA PHE A 25 13.48 12.59 1.51
C PHE A 25 13.71 12.55 3.03
N THR A 26 14.09 11.39 3.59
CA THR A 26 14.37 11.27 5.03
C THR A 26 15.57 12.11 5.45
N THR A 27 16.62 12.12 4.63
CA THR A 27 17.82 12.93 4.86
C THR A 27 17.49 14.43 4.80
N ALA A 28 16.64 14.84 3.85
CA ALA A 28 16.16 16.21 3.75
C ALA A 28 15.37 16.63 5.00
N LEU A 29 14.46 15.79 5.49
CA LEU A 29 13.73 16.04 6.74
C LEU A 29 14.67 16.16 7.93
N GLU A 30 15.67 15.30 8.05
CA GLU A 30 16.65 15.34 9.12
C GLU A 30 17.42 16.67 9.15
N ARG A 31 17.96 17.10 8.00
CA ARG A 31 18.66 18.39 7.89
C ARG A 31 17.77 19.59 8.17
N CYS A 32 16.53 19.57 7.68
CA CYS A 32 15.60 20.67 7.93
C CYS A 32 15.23 20.75 9.42
N ARG A 33 15.04 19.60 10.09
CA ARG A 33 14.79 19.54 11.53
C ARG A 33 15.96 20.03 12.35
N GLU A 34 17.19 19.67 11.96
CA GLU A 34 18.40 20.23 12.57
C GLU A 34 18.43 21.76 12.43
N SER A 35 18.20 22.28 11.22
CA SER A 35 18.16 23.73 11.00
C SER A 35 17.03 24.43 11.73
N ALA A 36 15.92 23.75 11.99
CA ALA A 36 14.77 24.26 12.74
C ALA A 36 14.92 24.10 14.27
N LEU A 37 16.00 23.47 14.74
CA LEU A 37 16.21 23.08 16.14
C LEU A 37 15.10 22.14 16.69
N ASP A 38 14.45 21.36 15.83
CA ASP A 38 13.37 20.42 16.17
C ASP A 38 13.81 18.94 16.09
N ARG A 39 14.89 18.63 16.81
CA ARG A 39 15.51 17.28 16.80
C ARG A 39 14.82 16.25 17.68
N ILE A 40 14.03 16.69 18.65
CA ILE A 40 13.45 15.81 19.67
C ILE A 40 12.07 15.26 19.30
N HIS A 41 11.36 15.88 18.36
CA HIS A 41 10.01 15.47 18.00
C HIS A 41 9.93 14.81 16.61
N PRO A 42 9.10 13.76 16.45
CA PRO A 42 8.82 13.17 15.16
C PRO A 42 8.13 14.18 14.24
N VAL A 43 8.22 13.97 12.93
CA VAL A 43 7.43 14.73 11.96
C VAL A 43 6.02 14.16 11.95
N ARG A 44 5.08 14.93 12.48
CA ARG A 44 3.70 14.50 12.74
C ARG A 44 2.71 15.00 11.71
N THR A 45 2.97 16.11 11.03
CA THR A 45 1.95 16.73 10.18
C THR A 45 2.52 17.18 8.83
N LEU A 46 1.65 17.29 7.81
CA LEU A 46 2.04 17.87 6.52
C LEU A 46 2.39 19.36 6.65
N ALA A 47 1.72 20.09 7.55
CA ALA A 47 2.04 21.47 7.87
C ALA A 47 3.48 21.63 8.40
N GLN A 48 3.97 20.67 9.21
CA GLN A 48 5.37 20.66 9.64
C GLN A 48 6.32 20.47 8.46
N VAL A 49 6.03 19.53 7.55
CA VAL A 49 6.85 19.33 6.33
C VAL A 49 6.88 20.60 5.48
N ARG A 50 5.75 21.28 5.31
CA ARG A 50 5.68 22.56 4.60
C ARG A 50 6.49 23.65 5.31
N LYS A 51 6.36 23.78 6.63
CA LYS A 51 7.14 24.75 7.42
C LYS A 51 8.64 24.53 7.25
N TYR A 52 9.10 23.27 7.27
CA TYR A 52 10.49 22.93 7.02
C TYR A 52 10.96 23.35 5.63
N LEU A 53 10.15 23.07 4.60
CA LEU A 53 10.43 23.48 3.23
C LEU A 53 10.57 25.01 3.10
N ASP A 54 9.71 25.77 3.76
CA ASP A 54 9.67 27.23 3.63
C ASP A 54 10.78 27.92 4.41
N VAL A 55 11.00 27.50 5.66
CA VAL A 55 11.80 28.26 6.63
C VAL A 55 13.18 27.65 6.85
N SER A 56 13.33 26.34 6.71
CA SER A 56 14.52 25.60 7.20
C SER A 56 15.26 24.84 6.11
N CYS A 57 14.76 24.85 4.87
CA CYS A 57 15.35 24.10 3.75
C CYS A 57 16.18 25.02 2.85
N ASN A 58 17.50 24.94 2.93
CA ASN A 58 18.42 25.76 2.11
C ASN A 58 18.99 25.00 0.90
N ASN A 59 18.95 23.67 0.92
CA ASN A 59 19.49 22.83 -0.14
C ASN A 59 18.44 22.61 -1.25
N SER A 60 18.84 22.78 -2.52
CA SER A 60 17.93 22.66 -3.67
C SER A 60 17.43 21.23 -3.92
N THR A 61 18.27 20.21 -3.68
CA THR A 61 17.88 18.80 -3.74
C THR A 61 16.84 18.47 -2.67
N ASP A 62 17.08 18.95 -1.44
CA ASP A 62 16.16 18.76 -0.32
C ASP A 62 14.82 19.46 -0.61
N ARG A 63 14.85 20.70 -1.12
CA ARG A 63 13.64 21.42 -1.57
C ARG A 63 12.87 20.63 -2.62
N ARG A 64 13.56 20.08 -3.61
CA ARG A 64 12.93 19.32 -4.70
C ARG A 64 12.19 18.08 -4.18
N VAL A 65 12.81 17.29 -3.30
CA VAL A 65 12.19 16.05 -2.81
C VAL A 65 11.04 16.33 -1.82
N LEU A 66 11.18 17.36 -0.97
CA LEU A 66 10.09 17.79 -0.08
C LEU A 66 8.90 18.34 -0.88
N THR A 67 9.17 19.12 -1.94
CA THR A 67 8.13 19.62 -2.85
C THR A 67 7.44 18.46 -3.56
N LEU A 68 8.19 17.48 -4.10
CA LEU A 68 7.60 16.29 -4.73
C LEU A 68 6.64 15.55 -3.79
N PHE A 69 7.00 15.38 -2.53
CA PHE A 69 6.13 14.76 -1.52
C PHE A 69 4.83 15.55 -1.30
N LEU A 70 4.93 16.86 -1.10
CA LEU A 70 3.78 17.73 -0.86
C LEU A 70 2.87 17.83 -2.10
N ASP A 71 3.45 17.92 -3.30
CA ASP A 71 2.71 17.93 -4.56
C ASP A 71 1.93 16.62 -4.74
N ILE A 72 2.52 15.46 -4.43
CA ILE A 72 1.79 14.19 -4.46
C ILE A 72 0.63 14.21 -3.45
N CYS A 73 0.83 14.75 -2.26
CA CYS A 73 -0.26 14.88 -1.27
C CYS A 73 -1.40 15.78 -1.78
N SER A 74 -1.07 16.90 -2.45
CA SER A 74 -2.05 17.77 -3.08
C SER A 74 -2.81 17.05 -4.21
N ASP A 75 -2.08 16.39 -5.11
CA ASP A 75 -2.67 15.60 -6.19
C ASP A 75 -3.62 14.52 -5.66
N LEU A 76 -3.31 13.92 -4.50
CA LEU A 76 -4.20 12.93 -3.85
C LEU A 76 -5.51 13.57 -3.36
N VAL A 77 -5.49 14.79 -2.82
CA VAL A 77 -6.71 15.53 -2.42
C VAL A 77 -7.56 15.86 -3.66
N ASP A 78 -6.91 16.34 -4.73
CA ASP A 78 -7.60 16.64 -5.98
C ASP A 78 -8.23 15.38 -6.59
N MET A 79 -7.55 14.25 -6.50
CA MET A 79 -8.10 12.96 -6.93
C MET A 79 -9.28 12.51 -6.07
N CYS A 80 -9.28 12.79 -4.76
CA CYS A 80 -10.44 12.52 -3.91
C CYS A 80 -11.66 13.31 -4.39
N THR A 81 -11.46 14.60 -4.66
CA THR A 81 -12.51 15.51 -5.15
C THR A 81 -13.06 15.04 -6.50
N LYS A 82 -12.17 14.75 -7.47
CA LYS A 82 -12.55 14.25 -8.80
C LYS A 82 -13.34 12.94 -8.75
N LEU A 83 -12.99 12.02 -7.85
CA LEU A 83 -13.71 10.75 -7.71
C LEU A 83 -15.08 10.94 -7.05
N HIS A 84 -15.18 11.84 -6.06
CA HIS A 84 -16.43 12.13 -5.37
C HIS A 84 -17.46 12.76 -6.33
N GLU A 85 -17.03 13.69 -7.19
CA GLU A 85 -17.88 14.33 -8.19
C GLU A 85 -18.48 13.37 -9.22
N LEU A 86 -17.85 12.22 -9.47
CA LEU A 86 -18.35 11.23 -10.43
C LEU A 86 -19.63 10.53 -9.94
N GLN A 87 -19.72 10.21 -8.64
CA GLN A 87 -20.91 9.61 -8.03
C GLN A 87 -21.01 9.99 -6.53
N PRO A 88 -21.53 11.18 -6.21
CA PRO A 88 -21.66 11.66 -4.82
C PRO A 88 -22.51 10.73 -3.93
N GLU A 89 -23.50 10.07 -4.53
CA GLU A 89 -24.46 9.18 -3.88
C GLU A 89 -23.87 7.82 -3.46
N ASN A 90 -22.66 7.46 -3.92
CA ASN A 90 -22.02 6.20 -3.56
C ASN A 90 -21.43 6.30 -2.14
N ALA A 91 -22.24 5.95 -1.14
CA ALA A 91 -21.86 6.06 0.27
C ALA A 91 -20.55 5.32 0.63
N ALA A 92 -20.30 4.15 0.02
CA ALA A 92 -19.08 3.37 0.27
C ALA A 92 -17.83 4.08 -0.27
N ALA A 93 -17.88 4.57 -1.51
CA ALA A 93 -16.80 5.35 -2.09
C ALA A 93 -16.60 6.67 -1.34
N THR A 94 -17.68 7.41 -1.06
CA THR A 94 -17.63 8.70 -0.36
C THR A 94 -16.99 8.59 1.02
N ALA A 95 -17.30 7.55 1.81
CA ALA A 95 -16.66 7.31 3.10
C ALA A 95 -15.14 7.11 2.99
N LEU A 96 -14.68 6.36 1.98
CA LEU A 96 -13.25 6.15 1.72
C LEU A 96 -12.56 7.46 1.31
N LEU A 97 -13.19 8.26 0.45
CA LEU A 97 -12.65 9.53 -0.03
C LEU A 97 -12.55 10.57 1.08
N HIS A 98 -13.56 10.68 1.96
CA HIS A 98 -13.51 11.55 3.13
C HIS A 98 -12.37 11.15 4.07
N ALA A 99 -12.22 9.85 4.35
CA ALA A 99 -11.11 9.36 5.17
C ALA A 99 -9.73 9.68 4.56
N CYS A 100 -9.61 9.71 3.22
CA CYS A 100 -8.38 10.16 2.56
C CYS A 100 -8.14 11.66 2.76
N VAL A 101 -9.16 12.50 2.58
CA VAL A 101 -9.06 13.95 2.78
C VAL A 101 -8.68 14.28 4.23
N ASP A 102 -9.30 13.61 5.21
CA ASP A 102 -8.96 13.77 6.63
C ASP A 102 -7.50 13.40 6.91
N LEU A 103 -7.02 12.28 6.35
CA LEU A 103 -5.62 11.86 6.48
C LEU A 103 -4.64 12.87 5.87
N LEU A 104 -5.01 13.50 4.75
CA LEU A 104 -4.23 14.49 4.01
C LEU A 104 -4.40 15.91 4.55
N SER A 105 -5.21 16.11 5.60
CA SER A 105 -5.38 17.42 6.22
C SER A 105 -4.03 17.93 6.75
N PRO A 106 -3.66 19.20 6.51
CA PRO A 106 -2.36 19.74 6.91
C PRO A 106 -2.00 19.54 8.38
N SER A 107 -3.01 19.53 9.24
CA SER A 107 -2.88 19.47 10.71
C SER A 107 -3.09 18.07 11.29
N ASN A 108 -3.42 17.06 10.46
CA ASN A 108 -3.67 15.71 10.94
C ASN A 108 -2.40 15.06 11.53
N ASP A 109 -2.53 14.37 12.67
CA ASP A 109 -1.41 13.69 13.31
C ASP A 109 -1.13 12.33 12.65
N LEU A 110 0.03 12.23 12.02
CA LEU A 110 0.53 11.07 11.30
C LEU A 110 1.46 10.20 12.16
N SER A 111 1.76 10.59 13.41
CA SER A 111 2.77 9.91 14.25
C SER A 111 2.48 8.42 14.47
N GLY A 112 1.20 8.04 14.56
CA GLY A 112 0.76 6.65 14.68
C GLY A 112 0.56 5.90 13.36
N LEU A 113 0.66 6.58 12.21
CA LEU A 113 0.35 6.00 10.91
C LEU A 113 1.45 5.03 10.46
N ARG A 114 1.10 3.78 10.15
CA ARG A 114 2.07 2.79 9.63
C ARG A 114 1.48 2.00 8.48
N ALA A 115 2.15 2.06 7.33
CA ALA A 115 1.79 1.27 6.17
C ALA A 115 2.03 -0.21 6.47
N LYS A 116 1.04 -1.05 6.16
CA LYS A 116 1.12 -2.50 6.35
C LYS A 116 1.60 -3.16 5.04
N TYR A 117 2.01 -4.42 5.14
CA TYR A 117 2.25 -5.27 3.97
C TYR A 117 1.09 -5.15 2.96
N PRO A 118 1.36 -5.02 1.65
CA PRO A 118 2.63 -5.25 0.96
C PRO A 118 3.59 -4.05 0.92
N HIS A 119 3.27 -2.93 1.58
CA HIS A 119 4.15 -1.76 1.59
C HIS A 119 5.33 -1.97 2.52
N ASP A 120 6.54 -1.87 1.99
CA ASP A 120 7.80 -2.04 2.70
C ASP A 120 8.54 -0.72 2.92
N VAL A 121 7.90 0.42 2.65
CA VAL A 121 8.49 1.77 2.78
C VAL A 121 9.09 2.03 4.16
N ILE A 122 8.47 1.54 5.24
CA ILE A 122 9.04 1.67 6.59
C ILE A 122 10.29 0.80 6.76
N ASN A 123 10.36 -0.36 6.09
CA ASN A 123 11.49 -1.28 6.18
C ASN A 123 12.72 -0.77 5.43
N HIS A 124 12.54 0.17 4.49
CA HIS A 124 13.65 0.87 3.81
C HIS A 124 14.30 1.96 4.65
N LEU A 125 13.81 2.20 5.87
CA LEU A 125 14.41 3.13 6.82
C LEU A 125 15.58 2.46 7.54
N SER A 126 16.68 3.20 7.63
CA SER A 126 17.98 2.69 8.10
C SER A 126 17.99 2.26 9.56
N CYS A 127 17.18 2.88 10.42
CA CYS A 127 17.18 2.64 11.86
C CYS A 127 15.80 2.84 12.50
N ASP A 128 15.64 2.36 13.74
CA ASP A 128 14.42 2.55 14.54
C ASP A 128 14.06 4.01 14.75
N GLU A 129 15.08 4.87 14.93
CA GLU A 129 14.87 6.30 15.03
C GLU A 129 14.19 6.84 13.78
N ALA A 130 14.72 6.56 12.58
CA ALA A 130 14.09 6.98 11.33
C ALA A 130 12.65 6.43 11.20
N ARG A 131 12.41 5.16 11.60
CA ARG A 131 11.07 4.57 11.63
C ARG A 131 10.10 5.30 12.56
N ASN A 132 10.58 5.77 13.70
CA ASN A 132 9.77 6.48 14.69
C ASN A 132 9.54 7.94 14.31
N PHE A 133 10.54 8.62 13.75
CA PHE A 133 10.49 10.04 13.40
C PHE A 133 9.81 10.32 12.07
N TYR A 134 9.92 9.41 11.10
CA TYR A 134 9.46 9.63 9.72
C TYR A 134 8.49 8.56 9.21
N GLY A 135 8.31 7.46 9.95
CA GLY A 135 7.45 6.35 9.51
C GLY A 135 6.00 6.78 9.23
N GLY A 136 5.48 7.74 10.00
CA GLY A 136 4.16 8.33 9.79
C GLY A 136 3.99 8.99 8.43
N VAL A 137 4.81 10.00 8.15
CA VAL A 137 4.78 10.75 6.89
C VAL A 137 5.06 9.87 5.67
N ILE A 138 5.99 8.91 5.78
CA ILE A 138 6.33 7.98 4.69
C ILE A 138 5.19 6.99 4.41
N SER A 139 4.43 6.62 5.43
CA SER A 139 3.28 5.71 5.29
C SER A 139 2.06 6.35 4.66
N LEU A 140 1.98 7.69 4.63
CA LEU A 140 0.78 8.41 4.21
C LEU A 140 0.37 8.08 2.77
N ILE A 141 1.27 8.30 1.81
CA ILE A 141 0.97 8.13 0.38
C ILE A 141 0.51 6.70 0.04
N PRO A 142 1.21 5.61 0.43
CA PRO A 142 0.75 4.26 0.08
C PRO A 142 -0.62 3.91 0.67
N ILE A 143 -0.91 4.35 1.89
CA ILE A 143 -2.21 4.12 2.55
C ILE A 143 -3.33 4.84 1.79
N VAL A 144 -3.13 6.11 1.46
CA VAL A 144 -4.12 6.90 0.72
C VAL A 144 -4.32 6.33 -0.68
N LEU A 145 -3.25 5.93 -1.37
CA LEU A 145 -3.34 5.32 -2.69
C LEU A 145 -4.16 4.03 -2.69
N ASP A 146 -4.06 3.20 -1.66
CA ASP A 146 -4.86 1.97 -1.56
C ASP A 146 -6.33 2.28 -1.33
N LYS A 147 -6.64 3.23 -0.46
CA LYS A 147 -8.02 3.71 -0.26
C LYS A 147 -8.62 4.30 -1.53
N LEU A 148 -7.83 5.04 -2.31
CA LEU A 148 -8.28 5.58 -3.60
C LEU A 148 -8.55 4.47 -4.63
N LYS A 149 -7.73 3.41 -4.66
CA LYS A 149 -7.99 2.24 -5.52
C LYS A 149 -9.27 1.52 -5.11
N GLU A 150 -9.49 1.37 -3.81
CA GLU A 150 -10.71 0.77 -3.25
C GLU A 150 -11.94 1.62 -3.60
N ALA A 151 -11.88 2.93 -3.40
CA ALA A 151 -12.94 3.85 -3.80
C ALA A 151 -13.23 3.80 -5.30
N ALA A 152 -12.19 3.76 -6.14
CA ALA A 152 -12.35 3.62 -7.59
C ALA A 152 -13.01 2.28 -7.97
N ALA A 153 -12.72 1.19 -7.24
CA ALA A 153 -13.38 -0.10 -7.44
C ALA A 153 -14.85 -0.07 -7.01
N GLU A 154 -15.21 0.62 -5.92
CA GLU A 154 -16.60 0.83 -5.51
C GLU A 154 -17.41 1.61 -6.56
N LEU A 155 -16.78 2.61 -7.19
CA LEU A 155 -17.39 3.40 -8.28
C LEU A 155 -17.54 2.61 -9.59
N ASP A 156 -16.75 1.54 -9.77
CA ASP A 156 -16.85 0.65 -10.93
C ASP A 156 -17.91 -0.44 -10.77
N LYS A 157 -18.41 -0.69 -9.55
CA LYS A 157 -19.45 -1.68 -9.33
C LYS A 157 -20.73 -1.24 -10.06
N PRO A 158 -21.32 -2.10 -10.91
CA PRO A 158 -22.64 -1.81 -11.45
C PRO A 158 -23.60 -1.68 -10.26
N GLY A 159 -24.35 -0.58 -10.21
CA GLY A 159 -25.32 -0.35 -9.14
C GLY A 159 -26.25 -1.55 -8.94
N PRO A 160 -26.76 -1.77 -7.72
CA PRO A 160 -27.68 -2.88 -7.48
C PRO A 160 -28.82 -2.79 -8.49
N GLN A 161 -28.96 -3.82 -9.34
CA GLN A 161 -30.17 -3.98 -10.10
C GLN A 161 -31.29 -4.15 -9.08
N THR A 162 -32.06 -3.09 -8.86
CA THR A 162 -33.36 -3.19 -8.24
C THR A 162 -34.21 -4.08 -9.15
N HIS A 163 -34.18 -5.39 -8.91
CA HIS A 163 -35.24 -6.28 -9.34
C HIS A 163 -36.52 -5.72 -8.75
N ARG A 164 -37.29 -5.02 -9.59
CA ARG A 164 -38.66 -4.62 -9.30
C ARG A 164 -39.44 -5.92 -9.09
N PRO A 165 -40.04 -6.19 -7.91
CA PRO A 165 -40.92 -7.33 -7.76
C PRO A 165 -42.25 -6.99 -8.43
N GLY A 166 -42.34 -7.23 -9.73
CA GLY A 166 -43.57 -7.16 -10.51
C GLY A 166 -44.29 -8.51 -10.54
N SER A 167 -45.26 -8.66 -9.65
CA SER A 167 -46.52 -9.42 -9.81
C SER A 167 -46.57 -10.58 -10.83
N GLY A 168 -46.55 -11.81 -10.30
CA GLY A 168 -47.60 -12.82 -10.57
C GLY A 168 -47.52 -13.67 -11.83
N GLN A 169 -47.18 -14.96 -11.66
CA GLN A 169 -48.11 -16.06 -11.95
C GLN A 169 -47.58 -17.36 -11.35
N LYS A 170 -48.37 -17.92 -10.42
CA LYS A 170 -48.22 -19.27 -9.91
C LYS A 170 -48.73 -20.24 -10.98
N HIS A 171 -47.97 -21.27 -11.29
CA HIS A 171 -48.54 -22.54 -11.74
C HIS A 171 -47.92 -23.66 -10.92
N LEU A 172 -48.79 -24.32 -10.15
CA LEU A 172 -48.49 -25.59 -9.49
C LEU A 172 -48.31 -26.66 -10.57
N GLU A 173 -47.43 -27.63 -10.32
CA GLU A 173 -47.84 -29.03 -10.52
C GLU A 173 -47.09 -29.96 -9.57
N HIS A 174 -47.85 -30.94 -9.09
CA HIS A 174 -47.55 -31.95 -8.09
C HIS A 174 -46.70 -33.09 -8.67
N ASN A 175 -45.87 -33.72 -7.85
CA ASN A 175 -46.11 -35.10 -7.41
C ASN A 175 -45.09 -35.58 -6.37
N GLU A 176 -45.62 -35.97 -5.21
CA GLU A 176 -45.05 -36.96 -4.30
C GLU A 176 -45.01 -38.33 -5.05
N THR A 177 -44.12 -39.30 -4.82
CA THR A 177 -44.00 -40.08 -3.57
C THR A 177 -42.79 -41.06 -3.67
N LYS A 178 -42.16 -41.29 -2.50
CA LYS A 178 -41.26 -42.36 -1.98
C LYS A 178 -41.46 -43.79 -2.58
N ALA A 179 -40.58 -44.81 -2.46
CA ALA A 179 -39.24 -45.06 -1.88
C ALA A 179 -38.76 -46.50 -2.24
N ALA A 180 -37.45 -46.77 -2.01
CA ALA A 180 -36.76 -48.08 -1.77
C ALA A 180 -36.66 -49.07 -2.98
N ASN A 181 -35.66 -49.96 -3.16
CA ASN A 181 -34.59 -50.50 -2.31
C ASN A 181 -33.44 -51.11 -3.18
N ASP A 182 -32.22 -51.14 -2.64
CA ASP A 182 -31.12 -52.15 -2.72
C ASP A 182 -30.47 -52.70 -4.03
N LYS A 183 -29.11 -52.69 -3.98
CA LYS A 183 -28.06 -53.64 -4.50
C LYS A 183 -27.87 -53.67 -6.03
N GLU A 184 -26.66 -53.65 -6.61
CA GLU A 184 -25.46 -54.43 -6.32
C GLU A 184 -24.21 -53.84 -7.05
N ALA A 185 -23.03 -54.34 -6.68
CA ALA A 185 -21.67 -53.86 -6.99
C ALA A 185 -21.24 -53.94 -8.47
N THR A 186 -20.18 -53.21 -8.84
CA THR A 186 -18.87 -53.74 -9.34
C THR A 186 -17.93 -52.56 -9.61
N GLY A 187 -16.70 -52.64 -9.11
CA GLY A 187 -15.81 -51.50 -8.95
C GLY A 187 -14.85 -51.19 -10.10
N VAL A 188 -14.12 -50.09 -9.94
CA VAL A 188 -12.79 -49.87 -10.54
C VAL A 188 -11.99 -49.00 -9.56
N GLN A 189 -10.91 -49.56 -9.01
CA GLN A 189 -9.88 -48.81 -8.29
C GLN A 189 -9.13 -47.92 -9.29
N THR A 190 -8.99 -46.63 -9.01
CA THR A 190 -7.98 -45.79 -9.67
C THR A 190 -6.99 -45.30 -8.63
N VAL A 191 -5.77 -45.81 -8.76
CA VAL A 191 -4.59 -45.55 -7.93
C VAL A 191 -4.14 -44.10 -8.10
N VAL A 192 -4.09 -43.35 -6.99
CA VAL A 192 -3.40 -42.06 -6.90
C VAL A 192 -1.90 -42.32 -6.81
N ARG A 193 -1.19 -42.09 -7.92
CA ARG A 193 0.27 -42.14 -7.97
C ARG A 193 0.84 -40.76 -7.59
N GLN A 194 1.23 -40.60 -6.33
CA GLN A 194 2.12 -39.52 -5.91
C GLN A 194 3.47 -39.67 -6.60
N GLN A 195 3.84 -38.72 -7.46
CA GLN A 195 5.20 -38.55 -7.94
C GLN A 195 5.93 -37.56 -7.05
N THR A 196 6.67 -38.09 -6.08
CA THR A 196 7.77 -37.38 -5.42
C THR A 196 8.97 -37.35 -6.37
N ARG A 197 9.22 -36.21 -7.03
CA ARG A 197 10.50 -35.94 -7.69
C ARG A 197 11.46 -35.32 -6.68
N ALA A 198 12.32 -36.17 -6.12
CA ALA A 198 13.51 -35.76 -5.40
C ALA A 198 14.57 -35.24 -6.40
N THR A 199 14.77 -33.93 -6.44
CA THR A 199 15.94 -33.32 -7.09
C THR A 199 17.07 -33.19 -6.07
N LYS A 200 18.18 -33.87 -6.36
CA LYS A 200 19.43 -33.84 -5.59
C LYS A 200 19.92 -32.39 -5.43
N LYS A 201 19.90 -31.86 -4.20
CA LYS A 201 20.66 -30.65 -3.83
C LYS A 201 22.14 -31.03 -3.70
N LYS A 202 22.97 -30.59 -4.63
CA LYS A 202 24.41 -30.47 -4.39
C LYS A 202 24.62 -29.28 -3.46
N SER A 203 25.31 -29.53 -2.34
CA SER A 203 25.71 -28.54 -1.35
C SER A 203 26.61 -27.48 -1.98
N TYR A 204 26.09 -26.26 -2.11
CA TYR A 204 26.87 -25.06 -2.48
C TYR A 204 27.18 -24.31 -1.18
N MET A 205 28.05 -24.88 -0.36
CA MET A 205 28.47 -24.34 0.94
C MET A 205 29.97 -24.54 1.14
N GLU A 206 30.77 -24.34 0.07
CA GLU A 206 32.24 -24.45 0.19
C GLU A 206 33.01 -23.40 -0.63
N SER A 207 32.33 -22.39 -1.19
CA SER A 207 32.98 -21.36 -2.03
C SER A 207 32.55 -19.94 -1.72
N LEU A 208 32.37 -19.61 -0.44
CA LEU A 208 32.20 -18.23 0.04
C LEU A 208 33.25 -17.93 1.13
N LYS A 209 34.51 -17.79 0.72
CA LYS A 209 35.50 -17.03 1.51
C LYS A 209 35.52 -15.59 0.96
N PRO A 210 35.10 -14.58 1.75
CA PRO A 210 35.15 -13.18 1.32
C PRO A 210 36.60 -12.71 1.14
N ALA A 211 36.86 -11.86 0.14
CA ALA A 211 38.17 -11.37 -0.27
C ALA A 211 38.93 -10.49 0.75
N TRP A 212 38.35 -10.23 1.92
CA TRP A 212 38.89 -9.29 2.93
C TRP A 212 39.47 -9.96 4.18
N ARG A 213 39.59 -11.30 4.23
CA ARG A 213 40.30 -11.96 5.34
C ARG A 213 41.82 -11.87 5.13
N PRO A 214 42.60 -11.23 6.02
CA PRO A 214 44.06 -11.27 5.96
C PRO A 214 44.58 -12.70 6.21
N THR A 215 45.57 -13.13 5.45
CA THR A 215 46.29 -14.39 5.70
C THR A 215 47.26 -14.21 6.88
N GLY A 216 46.75 -14.32 8.10
CA GLY A 216 47.58 -14.32 9.31
C GLY A 216 48.03 -15.72 9.68
N ARG A 217 49.31 -16.03 9.46
CA ARG A 217 50.02 -17.07 10.23
C ARG A 217 50.16 -16.56 11.66
N PHE A 218 49.57 -17.27 12.63
CA PHE A 218 49.97 -17.10 14.02
C PHE A 218 51.36 -17.73 14.17
N TYR A 219 52.37 -16.90 14.45
CA TYR A 219 53.60 -17.37 15.07
C TYR A 219 53.28 -17.63 16.54
N THR A 220 53.36 -18.88 16.96
CA THR A 220 53.51 -19.22 18.38
C THR A 220 55.00 -19.19 18.71
N SER A 221 55.32 -18.56 19.83
CA SER A 221 56.65 -18.52 20.47
C SER A 221 57.22 -19.91 20.76
#